data_AF-A0A957R2E6-F1
#
_entry.id   AF-A0A957R2E6-F1
#
_cell.length_a   1.000
_cell.length_b   1.000
_cell.length_c   1.000
_cell.angle_alpha   90.00
_cell.angle_beta   90.00
_cell.angle_gamma   90.00
#
_symmetry.space_group_name_H-M   'P 1'
#
loop_
_entity.id
_entity.type
_entity.pdbx_description
1 polymer ?
#
loop_
_entity_poly.entity_id
_entity_poly.type
_entity_poly.pdbx_seq_one_letter_code
_entity_poly.pdbx_strand_id
1 'polypeptide(L)'
;HRCFGSPDGARWTEPEATNIPGQTNNVVDLGGGRLAAVYTTREANQPGFRACLSEDWGLTWDLANQIQLWDATGRERLGVDAPEAYPRSHDTIAYGAPTATLLPNGDILFSFWCTEMSITHIRYALCRVQP
;
A
#
# COMPACT_ATOMS: atom_id res chain seq x y z
N HIS A 1 -1.19 -12.54 2.94
CA HIS A 1 -2.10 -13.70 3.06
C HIS A 1 -3.52 -13.19 3.19
N ARG A 2 -4.50 -14.00 2.77
CA ARG A 2 -5.94 -13.76 2.91
C ARG A 2 -6.63 -15.00 3.48
N CYS A 3 -7.82 -14.83 4.04
CA CYS A 3 -8.74 -15.90 4.38
C CYS A 3 -10.18 -15.37 4.23
N PHE A 4 -11.13 -16.27 3.99
CA PHE A 4 -12.55 -15.94 3.99
C PHE A 4 -13.19 -16.37 5.31
N GLY A 5 -13.88 -15.45 5.96
CA GLY A 5 -14.63 -15.71 7.19
C GLY A 5 -16.06 -16.17 6.90
N SER A 6 -16.61 -17.02 7.76
CA SER A 6 -18.05 -17.24 7.81
C SER A 6 -18.78 -15.94 8.16
N PRO A 7 -20.07 -15.78 7.79
CA PRO A 7 -20.82 -14.55 8.09
C PRO A 7 -20.89 -14.18 9.57
N ASP A 8 -20.76 -15.16 10.47
CA ASP A 8 -20.72 -14.98 11.93
C ASP A 8 -19.29 -14.75 12.49
N GLY A 9 -18.27 -14.80 11.63
CA GLY A 9 -16.85 -14.66 12.00
C GLY A 9 -16.27 -15.82 12.81
N ALA A 10 -17.03 -16.91 13.02
CA ALA A 10 -16.63 -18.02 13.87
C ALA A 10 -15.68 -19.02 13.19
N ARG A 11 -15.62 -19.00 11.85
CA ARG A 11 -14.79 -19.91 11.05
C ARG A 11 -14.10 -19.15 9.94
N TRP A 12 -12.92 -19.63 9.58
CA TRP A 12 -12.09 -19.05 8.54
C TRP A 12 -11.54 -20.17 7.66
N THR A 13 -11.36 -19.89 6.38
CA THR A 13 -10.61 -20.78 5.49
C THR A 13 -9.14 -20.80 5.89
N GLU A 14 -8.40 -21.81 5.42
CA GLU A 14 -6.95 -21.81 5.52
C GLU A 14 -6.36 -20.53 4.88
N PRO A 15 -5.33 -19.92 5.49
CA PRO A 15 -4.69 -18.75 4.91
C PRO A 15 -4.04 -19.04 3.56
N GLU A 16 -4.37 -18.23 2.56
CA GLU A 16 -3.79 -18.31 1.22
C GLU A 16 -2.84 -17.14 0.97
N ALA A 17 -1.79 -17.39 0.19
CA ALA A 17 -0.89 -16.33 -0.26
C ALA A 17 -1.63 -15.34 -1.16
N THR A 18 -1.45 -14.04 -0.91
CA THR A 18 -1.99 -12.96 -1.77
C THR A 18 -1.05 -12.61 -2.91
N ASN A 19 0.21 -13.09 -2.85
CA ASN A 19 1.30 -12.76 -3.77
C ASN A 19 1.65 -11.25 -3.89
N ILE A 20 1.02 -10.38 -3.10
CA ILE A 20 1.45 -8.99 -2.92
C ILE A 20 2.85 -8.98 -2.27
N PRO A 21 3.86 -8.34 -2.87
CA PRO A 21 5.24 -8.30 -2.35
C PRO A 21 5.40 -7.24 -1.25
N GLY A 22 4.52 -7.28 -0.24
CA GLY A 22 4.46 -6.28 0.82
C GLY A 22 4.27 -6.87 2.20
N GLN A 23 4.76 -6.16 3.23
CA GLN A 23 4.73 -6.63 4.61
C GLN A 23 3.48 -6.14 5.35
N THR A 24 3.34 -4.83 5.50
CA THR A 24 2.17 -4.21 6.15
C THR A 24 1.22 -3.75 5.06
N ASN A 25 -0.06 -4.07 5.18
CA ASN A 25 -1.07 -3.72 4.19
C ASN A 25 -2.40 -3.33 4.85
N ASN A 26 -3.24 -2.66 4.07
CA ASN A 26 -4.63 -2.40 4.38
C ASN A 26 -5.45 -2.43 3.09
N VAL A 27 -6.73 -2.81 3.19
CA VAL A 27 -7.61 -3.01 2.03
C VAL A 27 -8.90 -2.24 2.26
N VAL A 28 -9.45 -1.70 1.18
CA VAL A 28 -10.80 -1.12 1.16
C VAL A 28 -11.65 -1.76 0.08
N ASP A 29 -12.92 -2.00 0.41
CA ASP A 29 -13.94 -2.50 -0.52
C ASP A 29 -14.46 -1.36 -1.39
N LEU A 30 -14.43 -1.56 -2.72
CA LEU A 30 -14.92 -0.62 -3.72
C LEU A 30 -16.31 -1.02 -4.26
N GLY A 31 -16.87 -2.11 -3.76
CA GLY A 31 -18.12 -2.71 -4.20
C GLY A 31 -17.95 -3.62 -5.43
N GLY A 32 -18.91 -4.54 -5.60
CA GLY A 32 -18.96 -5.43 -6.77
C GLY A 32 -17.82 -6.46 -6.82
N GLY A 33 -17.18 -6.75 -5.68
CA GLY A 33 -16.02 -7.64 -5.60
C GLY A 33 -14.68 -6.99 -5.90
N ARG A 34 -14.67 -5.66 -6.12
CA ARG A 34 -13.44 -4.90 -6.34
C ARG A 34 -12.85 -4.42 -5.03
N LEU A 35 -11.54 -4.59 -4.87
CA LEU A 35 -10.80 -4.15 -3.70
C LEU A 35 -9.61 -3.28 -4.11
N ALA A 36 -9.25 -2.31 -3.27
CA ALA A 36 -7.97 -1.62 -3.37
C ALA A 36 -7.12 -1.92 -2.14
N ALA A 37 -5.88 -2.34 -2.35
CA ALA A 37 -4.90 -2.54 -1.29
C ALA A 37 -3.84 -1.44 -1.33
N VAL A 38 -3.40 -1.01 -0.15
CA VAL A 38 -2.15 -0.28 0.06
C VAL A 38 -1.19 -1.16 0.84
N TYR A 39 0.08 -1.15 0.47
CA TYR A 39 1.10 -1.95 1.14
C TYR A 39 2.49 -1.32 1.11
N THR A 40 3.33 -1.73 2.05
CA THR A 40 4.74 -1.34 2.11
C THR A 40 5.58 -2.22 1.20
N THR A 41 6.47 -1.61 0.41
CA THR A 41 7.56 -2.31 -0.27
C THR A 41 8.89 -1.87 0.36
N ARG A 42 9.59 -2.79 1.05
CA ARG A 42 10.89 -2.48 1.69
C ARG A 42 12.08 -2.97 0.88
N GLU A 43 11.94 -4.13 0.24
CA GLU A 43 13.00 -4.81 -0.51
C GLU A 43 12.78 -4.61 -2.01
N ALA A 44 12.77 -3.36 -2.47
CA ALA A 44 12.54 -3.00 -3.87
C ALA A 44 13.52 -1.90 -4.31
N ASN A 45 13.68 -1.69 -5.62
CA ASN A 45 14.47 -0.58 -6.16
C ASN A 45 13.90 0.79 -5.77
N GLN A 46 12.59 0.85 -5.54
CA GLN A 46 11.87 2.03 -5.05
C GLN A 46 11.01 1.61 -3.85
N PRO A 47 11.60 1.55 -2.65
CA PRO A 47 10.86 1.27 -1.42
C PRO A 47 9.88 2.40 -1.10
N GLY A 48 8.87 2.10 -0.29
CA GLY A 48 7.82 3.04 0.06
C GLY A 48 6.43 2.41 0.09
N PHE A 49 5.42 3.15 -0.35
CA PHE A 49 4.04 2.68 -0.40
C PHE A 49 3.55 2.50 -1.83
N ARG A 50 2.89 1.37 -2.08
CA ARG A 50 2.22 1.08 -3.34
C ARG A 50 0.75 0.78 -3.11
N ALA A 51 -0.04 0.96 -4.16
CA ALA A 51 -1.41 0.48 -4.21
C ALA A 51 -1.66 -0.36 -5.46
N CYS A 52 -2.50 -1.39 -5.31
CA CYS A 52 -2.97 -2.22 -6.42
C CYS A 52 -4.45 -2.55 -6.25
N LEU A 53 -5.07 -3.00 -7.33
CA LEU A 53 -6.47 -3.37 -7.38
C LEU A 53 -6.64 -4.88 -7.47
N SER A 54 -7.78 -5.35 -7.00
CA SER A 54 -8.31 -6.69 -7.24
C SER A 54 -9.74 -6.55 -7.77
N GLU A 55 -10.11 -7.40 -8.70
CA GLU A 55 -11.45 -7.45 -9.32
C GLU A 55 -12.27 -8.68 -8.87
N ASP A 56 -11.72 -9.48 -7.95
CA ASP A 56 -12.19 -10.82 -7.63
C ASP A 56 -12.11 -11.13 -6.13
N TRP A 57 -12.52 -10.19 -5.29
CA TRP A 57 -12.52 -10.32 -3.81
C TRP A 57 -11.14 -10.61 -3.22
N GLY A 58 -10.08 -10.10 -3.86
CA GLY A 58 -8.71 -10.28 -3.41
C GLY A 58 -8.12 -11.65 -3.77
N LEU A 59 -8.77 -12.41 -4.67
CA LEU A 59 -8.26 -13.68 -5.18
C LEU A 59 -6.99 -13.47 -6.03
N THR A 60 -6.98 -12.42 -6.84
CA THR A 60 -5.82 -11.95 -7.61
C THR A 60 -5.64 -10.45 -7.45
N TRP A 61 -4.42 -9.96 -7.74
CA TRP A 61 -4.05 -8.56 -7.60
C TRP A 61 -3.31 -8.09 -8.85
N ASP A 62 -3.70 -6.94 -9.40
CA ASP A 62 -3.06 -6.32 -10.56
C ASP A 62 -1.76 -5.62 -10.14
N LEU A 63 -0.70 -6.40 -10.03
CA LEU A 63 0.65 -5.90 -9.71
C LEU A 63 1.33 -5.25 -10.93
N ALA A 64 0.82 -5.47 -12.14
CA ALA A 64 1.37 -4.87 -13.35
C ALA A 64 1.01 -3.38 -13.44
N ASN A 65 -0.21 -3.02 -13.01
CA ASN A 65 -0.69 -1.63 -12.98
C ASN A 65 -0.71 -1.02 -11.56
N GLN A 66 0.07 -1.57 -10.62
CA GLN A 66 0.24 -0.97 -9.30
C GLN A 66 0.84 0.45 -9.41
N ILE A 67 0.44 1.34 -8.51
CA ILE A 67 0.95 2.72 -8.45
C ILE A 67 1.88 2.92 -7.25
N GLN A 68 2.86 3.82 -7.38
CA GLN A 68 3.66 4.31 -6.27
C GLN A 68 2.93 5.49 -5.60
N LEU A 69 2.58 5.35 -4.32
CA LEU A 69 1.95 6.42 -3.54
C LEU A 69 2.98 7.35 -2.89
N TRP A 70 4.12 6.80 -2.49
CA TRP A 70 5.22 7.54 -1.89
C TRP A 70 6.52 6.76 -2.01
N ASP A 71 7.59 7.40 -2.48
CA ASP A 71 8.91 6.80 -2.68
C ASP A 71 9.84 7.22 -1.53
N ALA A 72 10.37 6.24 -0.81
CA ALA A 72 11.25 6.47 0.32
C ALA A 72 12.65 6.95 -0.10
N THR A 73 13.03 6.79 -1.37
CA THR A 73 14.33 7.24 -1.89
C THR A 73 14.38 8.73 -2.15
N GLY A 74 13.23 9.43 -2.16
CA GLY A 74 13.17 10.86 -2.49
C GLY A 74 13.23 11.16 -3.99
N ARG A 75 13.15 10.16 -4.88
CA ARG A 75 13.12 10.34 -6.35
C ARG A 75 11.94 11.19 -6.84
N GLU A 76 10.89 11.30 -6.04
CA GLU A 76 9.73 12.15 -6.29
C GLU A 76 10.03 13.66 -6.09
N ARG A 77 11.18 14.01 -5.53
CA ARG A 77 11.53 15.39 -5.17
C ARG A 77 12.37 16.05 -6.25
N LEU A 78 11.89 17.17 -6.75
CA LEU A 78 12.65 18.03 -7.65
C LEU A 78 13.84 18.65 -6.90
N GLY A 79 15.04 18.53 -7.46
CA GLY A 79 16.26 19.14 -6.92
C GLY A 79 16.97 18.31 -5.83
N VAL A 80 16.57 17.05 -5.62
CA VAL A 80 17.28 16.12 -4.74
C VAL A 80 17.86 15.00 -5.60
N ASP A 81 19.17 14.83 -5.58
CA ASP A 81 19.80 13.68 -6.22
C ASP A 81 19.38 12.42 -5.48
N ALA A 82 18.62 11.57 -6.15
CA ALA A 82 18.24 10.30 -5.60
C ALA A 82 19.49 9.41 -5.47
N PRO A 83 19.71 8.77 -4.31
CA PRO A 83 20.83 7.86 -4.17
C PRO A 83 20.68 6.67 -5.13
N GLU A 84 21.81 6.26 -5.71
CA GLU A 84 21.90 5.18 -6.70
C GLU A 84 21.44 3.84 -6.10
N ALA A 85 21.63 3.68 -4.78
CA ALA A 85 21.09 2.59 -3.98
C ALA A 85 20.50 3.12 -2.66
N TYR A 86 19.34 2.60 -2.29
CA TYR A 86 18.71 2.90 -1.00
C TYR A 86 19.57 2.38 0.17
N PRO A 87 19.81 3.17 1.23
CA PRO A 87 20.63 2.73 2.36
C PRO A 87 20.11 1.42 2.95
N ARG A 88 20.99 0.43 3.13
CA ARG A 88 20.65 -0.86 3.74
C ARG A 88 20.44 -0.78 5.25
N SER A 89 20.72 0.37 5.88
CA SER A 89 20.54 0.52 7.32
C SER A 89 19.09 0.86 7.65
N HIS A 90 18.56 0.18 8.66
CA HIS A 90 17.25 0.42 9.26
C HIS A 90 17.18 1.78 9.99
N ASP A 91 18.28 2.54 10.01
CA ASP A 91 18.48 3.71 10.86
C ASP A 91 18.05 5.03 10.22
N THR A 92 17.69 5.07 8.93
CA THR A 92 17.44 6.36 8.25
C THR A 92 16.01 6.54 7.75
N ILE A 93 15.20 5.48 7.60
CA ILE A 93 13.84 5.62 7.05
C ILE A 93 12.87 4.65 7.74
N ALA A 94 12.09 5.22 8.65
CA ALA A 94 10.99 4.58 9.34
C ALA A 94 9.69 4.99 8.65
N TYR A 95 8.89 4.04 8.15
CA TYR A 95 7.57 4.29 7.60
C TYR A 95 6.69 3.07 7.80
N GLY A 96 5.37 3.25 7.84
CA GLY A 96 4.44 2.14 7.99
C GLY A 96 3.01 2.56 8.28
N ALA A 97 2.27 1.59 8.86
CA ALA A 97 0.86 1.67 9.19
C ALA A 97 0.01 2.34 8.09
N PRO A 98 0.03 1.81 6.85
CA PRO A 98 -0.83 2.33 5.81
C PRO A 98 -2.30 2.04 6.13
N THR A 99 -3.17 2.94 5.72
CA THR A 99 -4.62 2.80 5.78
C THR A 99 -5.23 3.24 4.45
N ALA A 100 -6.32 2.59 4.05
CA ALA A 100 -7.14 2.96 2.92
C ALA A 100 -8.54 3.29 3.42
N THR A 101 -9.13 4.39 2.94
CA THR A 101 -10.49 4.79 3.29
C THR A 101 -11.21 5.25 2.04
N LEU A 102 -12.32 4.58 1.71
CA LEU A 102 -13.21 4.99 0.63
C LEU A 102 -14.04 6.18 1.11
N LEU A 103 -13.97 7.28 0.37
CA LEU A 103 -14.71 8.49 0.64
C LEU A 103 -16.08 8.45 -0.04
N PRO A 104 -17.07 9.25 0.42
CA PRO A 104 -18.42 9.25 -0.16
C PRO A 104 -18.49 9.59 -1.65
N ASN A 105 -17.47 10.26 -2.20
CA ASN A 105 -17.37 10.62 -3.61
C ASN A 105 -16.71 9.54 -4.47
N GLY A 106 -16.36 8.38 -3.90
CA GLY A 106 -15.70 7.28 -4.60
C GLY A 106 -14.17 7.39 -4.67
N ASP A 107 -13.57 8.45 -4.11
CA ASP A 107 -12.12 8.54 -3.99
C ASP A 107 -11.61 7.68 -2.83
N ILE A 108 -10.35 7.25 -2.92
CA ILE A 108 -9.66 6.53 -1.87
C ILE A 108 -8.63 7.45 -1.26
N LEU A 109 -8.74 7.68 0.05
CA LEU A 109 -7.69 8.30 0.85
C LEU A 109 -6.77 7.21 1.36
N PHE A 110 -5.55 7.17 0.84
CA PHE A 110 -4.47 6.36 1.41
C PHE A 110 -3.66 7.23 2.36
N SER A 111 -3.49 6.80 3.62
CA SER A 111 -2.67 7.53 4.60
C SER A 111 -1.65 6.62 5.28
N PHE A 112 -0.52 7.19 5.67
CA PHE A 112 0.61 6.46 6.25
C PHE A 112 1.53 7.42 7.01
N TRP A 113 2.36 6.88 7.90
CA TRP A 113 3.42 7.66 8.53
C TRP A 113 4.77 7.39 7.86
N CYS A 114 5.62 8.40 7.83
CA CYS A 114 7.02 8.30 7.42
C CYS A 114 7.90 9.26 8.22
N THR A 115 9.14 8.88 8.48
CA THR A 115 10.17 9.72 9.08
C THR A 115 11.17 10.10 8.00
N GLU A 116 11.35 11.40 7.81
CA GLU A 116 12.30 11.98 6.87
C GLU A 116 13.07 13.09 7.57
N MET A 117 14.40 13.14 7.40
CA MET A 117 15.24 14.15 8.07
C MET A 117 14.95 14.27 9.57
N SER A 118 14.71 13.12 10.24
CA SER A 118 14.35 13.02 11.66
C SER A 118 13.02 13.65 12.07
N ILE A 119 12.12 13.95 11.13
CA ILE A 119 10.77 14.42 11.41
C ILE A 119 9.76 13.36 10.96
N THR A 120 8.82 13.00 11.84
CA THR A 120 7.75 12.05 11.52
C THR A 120 6.50 12.80 11.05
N HIS A 121 6.04 12.45 9.85
CA HIS A 121 4.91 13.05 9.17
C HIS A 121 3.82 12.00 8.99
N ILE A 122 2.56 12.44 9.05
CA ILE A 122 1.48 11.72 8.37
C ILE A 122 1.38 12.28 6.96
N ARG A 123 1.49 11.41 5.97
CA ARG A 123 1.29 11.73 4.56
C ARG A 123 0.06 11.00 4.04
N TYR A 124 -0.49 11.50 2.94
CA TYR A 124 -1.60 10.87 2.27
C TYR A 124 -1.51 11.03 0.75
N ALA A 125 -2.19 10.13 0.04
CA ALA A 125 -2.48 10.23 -1.38
C ALA A 125 -4.00 10.08 -1.56
N LEU A 126 -4.60 10.99 -2.34
CA LEU A 126 -5.99 10.91 -2.74
C LEU A 126 -6.03 10.36 -4.17
N CYS A 127 -6.65 9.19 -4.35
CA CYS A 127 -6.70 8.48 -5.62
C CYS A 127 -8.14 8.25 -6.07
N ARG A 128 -8.36 8.26 -7.38
CA ARG A 128 -9.64 7.86 -7.99
C ARG A 128 -9.41 6.64 -8.86
N VAL A 129 -10.27 5.64 -8.71
CA VAL A 129 -10.30 4.49 -9.62
C VAL A 129 -11.09 4.89 -10.86
N GLN A 130 -10.48 4.74 -12.03
CA GLN A 130 -11.18 4.98 -13.29
C GLN A 130 -12.16 3.82 -13.59
N PRO A 131 -13.31 4.09 -14.23
CA PRO A 131 -14.29 3.07 -14.60
C PRO A 131 -13.71 1.97 -15.50
#